data_AF-A0A7S0DCH8-F1
#
_entry.id   AF-A0A7S0DCH8-F1
#
_cell.length_a   1.000
_cell.length_b   1.000
_cell.length_c   1.000
_cell.angle_alpha   90.00
_cell.angle_beta   90.00
_cell.angle_gamma   90.00
#
_symmetry.space_group_name_H-M   'P 1'
#
loop_
_entity.id
_entity.type
_entity.pdbx_description
1 polymer ?
#
loop_
_entity_poly.entity_id
_entity_poly.type
_entity_poly.pdbx_seq_one_letter_code
_entity_poly.pdbx_strand_id
1 'polypeptide(L)'
;LSTSRATRSSSPWPILDALDDAREVLRHDPRRASEAPAEMHWTLSDPSPGPRAVVRAVAETARVSAALAEELVDMGAVYVDHWPEGRAEARDGDGDGARLFGWSKVEGVSPPPTQATSPSSGGPSAAKKEKWTRVRDKDAVLHKHQRVRVHVHPRRYRDGCWLGAAAWRARVLHEDDDYFVVNKPARLPTQAHESNGCECVPGCVERSLGLNPGTLRVTHRLDASTSGVVVLAKHRAAA
;
A
#
# COMPACT_ATOMS: atom_id res chain seq x y z
N LEU A 1 -2.14 10.62 40.45
CA LEU A 1 -2.45 10.84 39.01
C LEU A 1 -2.86 9.49 38.43
N SER A 2 -4.17 9.27 38.28
CA SER A 2 -4.72 8.03 37.77
C SER A 2 -4.35 7.90 36.29
N THR A 3 -3.44 6.99 35.96
CA THR A 3 -3.15 6.59 34.59
C THR A 3 -4.36 5.82 34.07
N SER A 4 -5.33 6.56 33.54
CA SER A 4 -6.34 5.99 32.64
C SER A 4 -5.59 5.37 31.48
N ARG A 5 -5.34 4.06 31.57
CA ARG A 5 -4.92 3.24 30.44
C ARG A 5 -6.11 3.25 29.51
N ALA A 6 -6.18 4.27 28.64
CA ALA A 6 -7.12 4.32 27.54
C ALA A 6 -7.12 2.94 26.90
N THR A 7 -8.23 2.23 27.02
CA THR A 7 -8.39 0.90 26.44
C THR A 7 -8.19 1.05 24.95
N ARG A 8 -6.97 0.78 24.47
CA ARG A 8 -6.69 0.73 23.03
C ARG A 8 -7.74 -0.20 22.44
N SER A 9 -8.43 0.27 21.41
CA SER A 9 -9.34 -0.60 20.67
C SER A 9 -8.54 -1.81 20.17
N SER A 10 -9.07 -3.02 20.33
CA SER A 10 -8.44 -4.23 19.81
C SER A 10 -8.24 -4.10 18.30
N SER A 11 -7.08 -4.55 17.81
CA SER A 11 -6.87 -4.61 16.37
C SER A 11 -7.70 -5.74 15.74
N PRO A 12 -8.15 -5.58 14.48
CA PRO A 12 -8.85 -6.61 13.73
C PRO A 12 -7.87 -7.71 13.24
N TRP A 13 -6.57 -7.57 13.51
CA TRP A 13 -5.52 -8.51 13.11
C TRP A 13 -4.81 -9.12 14.33
N PRO A 14 -5.52 -9.95 15.12
CA PRO A 14 -4.96 -10.52 16.34
C PRO A 14 -3.75 -11.44 16.09
N ILE A 15 -3.66 -12.13 14.95
CA ILE A 15 -2.51 -12.99 14.64
C ILE A 15 -1.28 -12.12 14.33
N LEU A 16 -1.44 -11.07 13.53
CA LEU A 16 -0.38 -10.09 13.26
C LEU A 16 0.05 -9.34 14.52
N ASP A 17 -0.86 -9.10 15.46
CA ASP A 17 -0.50 -8.54 16.77
C ASP A 17 0.39 -9.50 17.56
N ALA A 18 -0.04 -10.76 17.72
CA ALA A 18 0.72 -11.76 18.45
C ALA A 18 2.13 -11.99 17.86
N LEU A 19 2.25 -11.98 16.53
CA LEU A 19 3.55 -12.12 15.85
C LEU A 19 4.46 -10.91 16.07
N ASP A 20 3.91 -9.71 16.03
CA ASP A 20 4.72 -8.51 16.22
C ASP A 20 5.17 -8.37 17.69
N ASP A 21 4.31 -8.72 18.65
CA ASP A 21 4.66 -8.76 20.07
C ASP A 21 5.76 -9.82 20.33
N ALA A 22 5.65 -11.02 19.73
CA ALA A 22 6.69 -12.04 19.81
C ALA A 22 8.04 -11.55 19.25
N ARG A 23 8.03 -10.75 18.17
CA ARG A 23 9.24 -10.15 17.60
C ARG A 23 9.85 -9.09 18.50
N GLU A 24 9.04 -8.26 19.16
CA GLU A 24 9.54 -7.27 20.12
C GLU A 24 10.26 -7.96 21.28
N VAL A 25 9.69 -9.05 21.83
CA VAL A 25 10.35 -9.86 22.87
C VAL A 25 11.69 -10.40 22.38
N LEU A 26 11.75 -10.95 21.17
CA LEU A 26 12.98 -11.51 20.61
C LEU A 26 14.05 -10.47 20.29
N ARG A 27 13.67 -9.23 19.93
CA ARG A 27 14.61 -8.12 19.68
C ARG A 27 15.29 -7.64 20.95
N HIS A 28 14.60 -7.74 22.08
CA HIS A 28 15.11 -7.34 23.38
C HIS A 28 15.75 -8.50 24.16
N ASP A 29 15.89 -9.70 23.58
CA ASP A 29 16.64 -10.80 24.20
C ASP A 29 18.15 -10.51 24.13
N PRO A 30 18.81 -10.19 25.27
CA PRO A 30 20.22 -9.83 25.29
C PRO A 30 21.15 -10.99 24.91
N ARG A 31 20.63 -12.23 24.84
CA ARG A 31 21.39 -13.43 24.47
C ARG A 31 21.51 -13.62 22.95
N ARG A 32 20.76 -12.85 22.16
CA ARG A 32 20.77 -12.96 20.70
C ARG A 32 21.77 -11.93 20.13
N ALA A 33 22.99 -12.39 19.85
CA ALA A 33 23.93 -11.60 19.06
C ALA A 33 23.30 -11.24 17.71
N SER A 34 23.59 -10.02 17.24
CA SER A 34 23.06 -9.39 16.02
C SER A 34 23.39 -10.19 14.75
N GLU A 35 22.68 -11.28 14.51
CA GLU A 35 22.61 -11.96 13.22
C GLU A 35 21.16 -11.94 12.74
N ALA A 36 20.73 -10.77 12.27
CA ALA A 36 19.58 -10.71 11.39
C ALA A 36 20.12 -10.82 9.96
N PRO A 37 19.93 -11.95 9.25
CA PRO A 37 20.25 -12.00 7.84
C PRO A 37 19.45 -10.92 7.11
N ALA A 38 20.04 -10.34 6.07
CA ALA A 38 19.41 -9.40 5.16
C ALA A 38 18.35 -10.09 4.29
N GLU A 39 17.39 -10.77 4.94
CA GLU A 39 16.26 -11.37 4.27
C GLU A 39 15.42 -10.26 3.63
N MET A 40 15.06 -10.48 2.36
CA MET A 40 14.12 -9.62 1.67
C MET A 40 12.87 -9.47 2.54
N HIS A 41 12.43 -8.23 2.75
CA HIS A 41 11.28 -7.92 3.60
C HIS A 41 9.92 -8.37 3.02
N TRP A 42 9.95 -9.14 1.93
CA TRP A 42 8.83 -9.76 1.25
C TRP A 42 9.23 -11.07 0.56
N THR A 43 8.24 -11.91 0.33
CA THR A 43 8.33 -13.14 -0.49
C THR A 43 7.57 -12.96 -1.80
N LEU A 44 7.92 -13.73 -2.82
CA LEU A 44 7.37 -13.65 -4.17
C LEU A 44 7.03 -15.05 -4.67
N SER A 45 5.85 -15.20 -5.25
CA SER A 45 5.41 -16.47 -5.84
C SER A 45 5.96 -16.64 -7.25
N ASP A 46 6.03 -17.90 -7.69
CA ASP A 46 6.02 -18.20 -9.12
C ASP A 46 4.71 -17.70 -9.78
N PRO A 47 4.70 -17.47 -11.10
CA PRO A 47 3.48 -17.15 -11.84
C PRO A 47 2.43 -18.25 -11.69
N SER A 48 1.19 -17.86 -11.46
CA SER A 48 0.11 -18.83 -11.27
C SER A 48 -0.14 -19.63 -12.56
N PRO A 49 -0.23 -20.96 -12.48
CA PRO A 49 -0.55 -21.80 -13.65
C PRO A 49 -2.01 -21.67 -14.08
N GLY A 50 -2.89 -21.14 -13.22
CA GLY A 50 -4.31 -20.97 -13.49
C GLY A 50 -5.03 -20.19 -12.37
N PRO A 51 -6.37 -20.07 -12.42
CA PRO A 51 -7.15 -19.40 -11.39
C PRO A 51 -6.98 -20.05 -10.00
N ARG A 52 -6.65 -19.25 -8.99
CA ARG A 52 -6.53 -19.71 -7.60
C ARG A 52 -6.88 -18.58 -6.61
N ALA A 53 -7.44 -18.93 -5.46
CA ALA A 53 -7.71 -17.94 -4.41
C ALA A 53 -6.42 -17.24 -3.96
N VAL A 54 -6.45 -15.91 -3.82
CA VAL A 54 -5.28 -15.11 -3.39
C VAL A 54 -4.82 -15.55 -2.00
N VAL A 55 -5.73 -15.74 -1.05
CA VAL A 55 -5.38 -16.21 0.31
C VAL A 55 -4.58 -17.51 0.27
N ARG A 56 -4.97 -18.47 -0.58
CA ARG A 56 -4.23 -19.71 -0.76
C ARG A 56 -2.84 -19.47 -1.36
N ALA A 57 -2.73 -18.59 -2.36
CA ALA A 57 -1.44 -18.19 -2.94
C ALA A 57 -0.51 -17.57 -1.90
N VAL A 58 -1.04 -16.68 -1.06
CA VAL A 58 -0.31 -16.01 0.02
C VAL A 58 0.16 -17.02 1.06
N ALA A 59 -0.72 -17.91 1.52
CA ALA A 59 -0.41 -18.94 2.51
C ALA A 59 0.75 -19.84 2.05
N GLU A 60 0.69 -20.34 0.82
CA GLU A 60 1.74 -21.20 0.25
C GLU A 60 3.06 -20.43 0.02
N THR A 61 2.99 -19.20 -0.50
CA THR A 61 4.17 -18.38 -0.81
C THR A 61 4.93 -17.94 0.43
N ALA A 62 4.20 -17.46 1.44
CA ALA A 62 4.79 -17.00 2.69
C ALA A 62 4.95 -18.12 3.73
N ARG A 63 4.49 -19.34 3.43
CA ARG A 63 4.48 -20.50 4.33
C ARG A 63 3.80 -20.20 5.67
N VAL A 64 2.63 -19.59 5.59
CA VAL A 64 1.81 -19.18 6.74
C VAL A 64 0.47 -19.89 6.75
N SER A 65 -0.23 -19.84 7.89
CA SER A 65 -1.61 -20.33 7.97
C SER A 65 -2.55 -19.52 7.06
N ALA A 66 -3.67 -20.12 6.64
CA ALA A 66 -4.70 -19.42 5.87
C ALA A 66 -5.26 -18.20 6.62
N ALA A 67 -5.44 -18.31 7.94
CA ALA A 67 -5.90 -17.21 8.77
C ALA A 67 -4.92 -16.02 8.78
N LEU A 68 -3.61 -16.29 8.88
CA LEU A 68 -2.60 -15.23 8.77
C LEU A 68 -2.55 -14.65 7.35
N ALA A 69 -2.72 -15.48 6.32
CA ALA A 69 -2.80 -15.00 4.95
C ALA A 69 -3.99 -14.05 4.73
N GLU A 70 -5.16 -14.32 5.34
CA GLU A 70 -6.29 -13.39 5.34
C GLU A 70 -5.95 -12.06 6.00
N GLU A 71 -5.34 -12.08 7.20
CA GLU A 71 -4.92 -10.84 7.87
C GLU A 71 -3.87 -10.05 7.07
N LEU A 72 -2.95 -10.74 6.40
CA LEU A 72 -1.96 -10.10 5.53
C LEU A 72 -2.63 -9.41 4.32
N VAL A 73 -3.64 -10.04 3.72
CA VAL A 73 -4.41 -9.41 2.63
C VAL A 73 -5.20 -8.22 3.15
N ASP A 74 -5.92 -8.37 4.27
CA ASP A 74 -6.76 -7.32 4.84
C ASP A 74 -5.95 -6.10 5.32
N MET A 75 -4.77 -6.31 5.90
CA MET A 75 -3.80 -5.26 6.24
C MET A 75 -3.22 -4.56 4.98
N GLY A 76 -3.43 -5.14 3.81
CA GLY A 76 -2.89 -4.66 2.54
C GLY A 76 -1.43 -5.04 2.32
N ALA A 77 -0.89 -6.05 3.00
CA ALA A 77 0.51 -6.47 2.89
C ALA A 77 0.83 -7.26 1.59
N VAL A 78 -0.16 -7.43 0.71
CA VAL A 78 -0.08 -8.28 -0.49
C VAL A 78 -0.25 -7.46 -1.77
N TYR A 79 0.57 -7.75 -2.77
CA TYR A 79 0.48 -7.17 -4.10
C TYR A 79 0.42 -8.25 -5.17
N VAL A 80 -0.23 -7.93 -6.30
CA VAL A 80 -0.28 -8.76 -7.50
C VAL A 80 0.30 -7.99 -8.69
N ASP A 81 1.02 -8.71 -9.54
CA ASP A 81 1.46 -8.24 -10.85
C ASP A 81 1.29 -9.36 -11.90
N HIS A 82 1.30 -8.99 -13.18
CA HIS A 82 1.20 -9.92 -14.30
C HIS A 82 2.58 -10.24 -14.89
N TRP A 83 2.87 -11.53 -15.06
CA TRP A 83 4.10 -12.08 -15.59
C TRP A 83 3.94 -12.56 -17.04
N PRO A 84 4.94 -12.44 -17.93
CA PRO A 84 6.08 -11.53 -17.80
C PRO A 84 5.59 -10.08 -17.69
N GLU A 85 6.40 -9.24 -17.04
CA GLU A 85 6.01 -7.95 -16.47
C GLU A 85 5.13 -7.13 -17.42
N GLY A 86 3.94 -6.75 -16.95
CA GLY A 86 3.07 -5.80 -17.65
C GLY A 86 2.39 -6.30 -18.93
N ARG A 87 2.48 -7.60 -19.27
CA ARG A 87 1.68 -8.22 -20.34
C ARG A 87 0.43 -8.88 -19.77
N ALA A 88 -0.64 -8.11 -19.56
CA ALA A 88 -1.97 -8.71 -19.63
C ALA A 88 -2.14 -9.31 -21.04
N GLU A 89 -2.67 -10.53 -21.16
CA GLU A 89 -3.12 -11.02 -22.47
C GLU A 89 -4.06 -9.98 -23.07
N ALA A 90 -3.78 -9.56 -24.32
CA ALA A 90 -4.64 -8.62 -25.02
C ALA A 90 -6.06 -9.21 -25.02
N ARG A 91 -7.04 -8.43 -24.57
CA ARG A 91 -8.44 -8.78 -24.83
C ARG A 91 -8.61 -8.69 -26.34
N ASP A 92 -8.71 -9.83 -27.01
CA ASP A 92 -9.08 -9.87 -28.42
C ASP A 92 -10.49 -9.27 -28.55
N GLY A 93 -10.56 -8.10 -29.18
CA GLY A 93 -11.81 -7.37 -29.45
C GLY A 93 -11.83 -5.95 -28.87
N ASP A 94 -11.21 -4.99 -29.56
CA ASP A 94 -11.93 -4.18 -30.54
C ASP A 94 -10.90 -3.40 -31.37
N GLY A 95 -11.16 -3.33 -32.66
CA GLY A 95 -10.32 -2.62 -33.60
C GLY A 95 -10.46 -1.11 -33.45
N ASP A 96 -9.48 -0.44 -34.01
CA ASP A 96 -9.50 0.97 -34.38
C ASP A 96 -9.15 2.00 -33.29
N GLY A 97 -8.18 2.83 -33.65
CA GLY A 97 -7.53 3.80 -32.77
C GLY A 97 -6.14 4.23 -33.25
N ALA A 98 -5.79 3.92 -34.49
CA ALA A 98 -4.69 4.57 -35.17
C ALA A 98 -5.14 5.97 -35.61
N ARG A 99 -5.01 6.95 -34.71
CA ARG A 99 -4.85 8.40 -34.94
C ARG A 99 -5.20 9.11 -33.64
N LEU A 100 -4.30 9.96 -33.15
CA LEU A 100 -4.57 11.22 -32.43
C LEU A 100 -3.35 11.61 -31.56
N PHE A 101 -2.20 11.86 -32.18
CA PHE A 101 -1.23 12.80 -31.63
C PHE A 101 -0.74 13.70 -32.75
N GLY A 102 -1.55 14.74 -33.01
CA GLY A 102 -1.17 15.87 -33.84
C GLY A 102 -0.20 16.76 -33.08
N TRP A 103 1.04 16.83 -33.53
CA TRP A 103 1.90 17.98 -33.32
C TRP A 103 2.14 18.60 -34.70
N SER A 104 1.44 19.69 -34.98
CA SER A 104 1.73 20.54 -36.14
C SER A 104 3.02 21.31 -35.86
N LYS A 105 4.01 21.11 -36.72
CA LYS A 105 5.29 21.82 -36.72
C LYS A 105 5.01 23.31 -36.98
N VAL A 106 5.29 24.16 -36.00
CA VAL A 106 5.30 25.63 -36.19
C VAL A 106 6.65 26.00 -36.79
N GLU A 107 6.66 26.67 -37.94
CA GLU A 107 7.86 27.21 -38.57
C GLU A 107 8.49 28.30 -37.68
N GLY A 108 9.80 28.23 -37.44
CA GLY A 108 10.56 29.29 -36.77
C GLY A 108 10.96 29.06 -35.30
N VAL A 109 10.61 27.92 -34.69
CA VAL A 109 11.09 27.58 -33.32
C VAL A 109 12.13 26.46 -33.39
N SER A 110 13.39 26.82 -33.20
CA SER A 110 14.47 25.84 -33.04
C SER A 110 14.42 25.22 -31.65
N PRO A 111 14.34 23.88 -31.50
CA PRO A 111 14.57 23.22 -30.22
C PRO A 111 16.03 23.38 -29.75
N PRO A 112 16.30 23.37 -28.43
CA PRO A 112 17.64 23.53 -27.89
C PRO A 112 18.58 22.39 -28.32
N PRO A 113 19.90 22.64 -28.38
CA PRO A 113 20.86 21.82 -29.11
C PRO A 113 21.04 20.42 -28.48
N THR A 114 20.56 19.42 -29.21
CA THR A 114 20.84 18.00 -29.01
C THR A 114 22.27 17.70 -29.49
N GLN A 115 23.14 17.17 -28.63
CA GLN A 115 24.39 16.56 -29.09
C GLN A 115 24.08 15.28 -29.88
N ALA A 116 24.79 15.13 -31.00
CA ALA A 116 24.48 14.26 -32.11
C ALA A 116 24.98 12.81 -31.94
N THR A 117 24.10 11.89 -32.35
CA THR A 117 24.31 10.66 -33.14
C THR A 117 25.19 9.51 -32.63
N SER A 118 24.56 8.34 -32.51
CA SER A 118 24.98 7.15 -33.26
C SER A 118 23.75 6.39 -33.81
N PRO A 119 23.87 5.70 -34.97
CA PRO A 119 22.75 5.23 -35.76
C PRO A 119 22.30 3.78 -35.43
N SER A 120 21.01 3.55 -35.62
CA SER A 120 20.35 2.26 -35.90
C SER A 120 20.74 1.01 -35.09
N SER A 121 19.91 0.69 -34.10
CA SER A 121 19.30 -0.64 -34.01
C SER A 121 18.01 -0.48 -33.20
N GLY A 122 16.94 -1.19 -33.59
CA GLY A 122 15.63 -1.08 -32.95
C GLY A 122 15.76 -1.23 -31.44
N GLY A 123 15.51 -0.14 -30.71
CA GLY A 123 15.49 -0.17 -29.26
C GLY A 123 14.37 -1.10 -28.79
N PRO A 124 14.59 -1.91 -27.73
CA PRO A 124 13.55 -2.77 -27.19
C PRO A 124 12.33 -1.89 -26.87
N SER A 125 11.14 -2.34 -27.26
CA SER A 125 9.88 -1.72 -26.87
C SER A 125 10.00 -1.30 -25.41
N ALA A 126 9.83 -0.02 -25.09
CA ALA A 126 9.96 0.49 -23.73
C ALA A 126 9.23 -0.45 -22.79
N ALA A 127 9.97 -1.26 -22.03
CA ALA A 127 9.39 -2.31 -21.21
C ALA A 127 8.38 -1.62 -20.29
N LYS A 128 7.11 -2.00 -20.37
CA LYS A 128 6.08 -1.45 -19.49
C LYS A 128 6.58 -1.66 -18.06
N LYS A 129 6.74 -0.56 -17.31
CA LYS A 129 7.17 -0.61 -15.92
C LYS A 129 6.29 -1.59 -15.15
N GLU A 130 6.93 -2.44 -14.35
CA GLU A 130 6.30 -3.39 -13.44
C GLU A 130 5.21 -2.66 -12.62
N LYS A 131 3.96 -3.14 -12.67
CA LYS A 131 2.83 -2.46 -12.02
C LYS A 131 2.19 -3.37 -10.97
N TRP A 132 2.85 -3.44 -9.82
CA TRP A 132 2.30 -4.04 -8.61
C TRP A 132 1.03 -3.32 -8.17
N THR A 133 -0.07 -4.07 -8.06
CA THR A 133 -1.34 -3.59 -7.55
C THR A 133 -1.59 -4.21 -6.18
N ARG A 134 -1.86 -3.38 -5.16
CA ARG A 134 -2.14 -3.87 -3.80
C ARG A 134 -3.49 -4.61 -3.80
N VAL A 135 -3.50 -5.82 -3.25
CA VAL A 135 -4.74 -6.57 -3.04
C VAL A 135 -5.37 -6.09 -1.73
N ARG A 136 -6.69 -5.84 -1.77
CA ARG A 136 -7.48 -5.46 -0.58
C ARG A 136 -8.65 -6.41 -0.32
N ASP A 137 -8.94 -7.28 -1.26
CA ASP A 137 -10.04 -8.23 -1.18
C ASP A 137 -9.46 -9.63 -0.99
N LYS A 138 -9.86 -10.30 0.09
CA LYS A 138 -9.43 -11.67 0.41
C LYS A 138 -10.07 -12.73 -0.49
N ASP A 139 -11.21 -12.41 -1.08
CA ASP A 139 -11.92 -13.27 -2.01
C ASP A 139 -11.41 -13.10 -3.45
N ALA A 140 -10.41 -12.23 -3.65
CA ALA A 140 -9.76 -12.04 -4.94
C ALA A 140 -9.17 -13.35 -5.47
N VAL A 141 -9.24 -13.50 -6.79
CA VAL A 141 -8.69 -14.63 -7.54
C VAL A 141 -7.42 -14.19 -8.27
N LEU A 142 -6.34 -14.93 -8.05
CA LEU A 142 -5.12 -14.83 -8.84
C LEU A 142 -5.31 -15.60 -10.14
N HIS A 143 -5.19 -14.92 -11.27
CA HIS A 143 -5.35 -15.49 -12.60
C HIS A 143 -4.05 -16.10 -13.12
N LYS A 144 -4.16 -16.87 -14.22
CA LYS A 144 -3.00 -17.40 -14.93
C LYS A 144 -1.99 -16.28 -15.19
N HIS A 145 -0.70 -16.61 -15.04
CA HIS A 145 0.41 -15.68 -15.24
C HIS A 145 0.48 -14.52 -14.24
N GLN A 146 -0.40 -14.42 -13.24
CA GLN A 146 -0.20 -13.46 -12.15
C GLN A 146 0.65 -14.04 -11.03
N ARG A 147 1.40 -13.19 -10.33
CA ARG A 147 2.21 -13.56 -9.16
C ARG A 147 1.88 -12.68 -7.97
N VAL A 148 2.06 -13.20 -6.75
CA VAL A 148 1.85 -12.46 -5.50
C VAL A 148 3.19 -12.08 -4.87
N ARG A 149 3.28 -10.83 -4.37
CA ARG A 149 4.32 -10.38 -3.46
C ARG A 149 3.72 -10.17 -2.08
N VAL A 150 4.33 -10.77 -1.06
CA VAL A 150 3.79 -10.79 0.31
C VAL A 150 4.80 -10.22 1.29
N HIS A 151 4.44 -9.13 1.97
CA HIS A 151 5.20 -8.61 3.10
C HIS A 151 4.78 -9.36 4.38
N VAL A 152 5.51 -10.43 4.73
CA VAL A 152 5.16 -11.33 5.85
C VAL A 152 5.16 -10.64 7.21
N HIS A 153 5.97 -9.59 7.36
CA HIS A 153 6.14 -8.84 8.60
C HIS A 153 5.75 -7.36 8.40
N PRO A 154 4.46 -7.05 8.20
CA PRO A 154 4.02 -5.70 7.93
C PRO A 154 4.38 -4.78 9.09
N ARG A 155 4.82 -3.56 8.77
CA ARG A 155 5.19 -2.57 9.79
C ARG A 155 3.95 -2.14 10.56
N ARG A 156 4.00 -2.14 11.89
CA ARG A 156 2.88 -1.80 12.76
C ARG A 156 2.99 -0.38 13.32
N TYR A 157 1.87 0.33 13.42
CA TYR A 157 1.76 1.70 13.95
C TYR A 157 0.75 1.77 15.10
N ARG A 158 0.88 0.85 16.06
CA ARG A 158 -0.13 0.62 17.09
C ARG A 158 -0.41 1.85 17.97
N ASP A 159 0.64 2.56 18.36
CA ASP A 159 0.53 3.73 19.25
C ASP A 159 -0.24 4.91 18.64
N GLY A 160 -0.15 5.08 17.32
CA GLY A 160 -0.75 6.21 16.62
C GLY A 160 -2.11 5.89 15.98
N CYS A 161 -2.37 4.63 15.62
CA CYS A 161 -3.59 4.25 14.90
C CYS A 161 -4.75 3.87 15.83
N TRP A 162 -4.48 3.18 16.93
CA TRP A 162 -5.49 2.48 17.75
C TRP A 162 -5.97 3.31 18.94
N LEU A 163 -6.27 4.57 18.67
CA LEU A 163 -6.72 5.53 19.68
C LEU A 163 -8.20 5.33 20.05
N GLY A 164 -8.98 4.68 19.18
CA GLY A 164 -10.43 4.53 19.32
C GLY A 164 -11.21 5.74 18.82
N ALA A 165 -12.52 5.55 18.62
CA ALA A 165 -13.41 6.53 18.00
C ALA A 165 -13.41 7.89 18.74
N ALA A 166 -13.52 7.88 20.06
CA ALA A 166 -13.56 9.10 20.87
C ALA A 166 -12.28 9.94 20.75
N ALA A 167 -11.11 9.29 20.80
CA ALA A 167 -9.83 9.97 20.68
C ALA A 167 -9.57 10.48 19.25
N TRP A 168 -10.03 9.75 18.23
CA TRP A 168 -9.98 10.25 16.85
C TRP A 168 -10.93 11.41 16.61
N ARG A 169 -12.17 11.36 17.14
CA ARG A 169 -13.11 12.50 17.07
C ARG A 169 -12.55 13.74 17.74
N ALA A 170 -11.91 13.61 18.91
CA ALA A 170 -11.27 14.73 19.60
C ALA A 170 -10.11 15.37 18.82
N ARG A 171 -9.59 14.71 17.78
CA ARG A 171 -8.54 15.22 16.91
C ARG A 171 -9.06 15.89 15.64
N VAL A 172 -10.36 15.77 15.33
CA VAL A 172 -10.95 16.44 14.18
C VAL A 172 -11.01 17.94 14.46
N LEU A 173 -10.38 18.73 13.60
CA LEU A 173 -10.33 20.18 13.72
C LEU A 173 -11.39 20.86 12.85
N HIS A 174 -11.72 20.24 11.72
CA HIS A 174 -12.71 20.74 10.76
C HIS A 174 -13.20 19.60 9.86
N GLU A 175 -14.47 19.62 9.49
CA GLU A 175 -15.09 18.69 8.54
C GLU A 175 -16.18 19.44 7.77
N ASP A 176 -16.05 19.48 6.45
CA ASP A 176 -17.07 20.01 5.53
C ASP A 176 -17.29 19.03 4.35
N ASP A 177 -17.90 19.49 3.27
CA ASP A 177 -18.21 18.65 2.10
C ASP A 177 -16.95 18.22 1.33
N ASP A 178 -15.90 19.05 1.30
CA ASP A 178 -14.69 18.88 0.51
C ASP A 178 -13.53 18.31 1.33
N TYR A 179 -13.40 18.73 2.59
CA TYR A 179 -12.22 18.57 3.43
C TYR A 179 -12.53 17.95 4.79
N PHE A 180 -11.57 17.14 5.24
CA PHE A 180 -11.51 16.57 6.58
C PHE A 180 -10.15 16.91 7.18
N VAL A 181 -10.14 17.74 8.22
CA VAL A 181 -8.91 18.24 8.85
C VAL A 181 -8.73 17.60 10.21
N VAL A 182 -7.58 16.97 10.43
CA VAL A 182 -7.29 16.21 11.65
C VAL A 182 -5.92 16.56 12.22
N ASN A 183 -5.82 16.65 13.54
CA ASN A 183 -4.54 16.72 14.24
C ASN A 183 -3.93 15.31 14.39
N LYS A 184 -3.13 14.92 13.40
CA LYS A 184 -2.44 13.63 13.33
C LYS A 184 -1.57 13.41 14.58
N PRO A 185 -1.64 12.25 15.24
CA PRO A 185 -0.71 11.87 16.29
C PRO A 185 0.70 11.59 15.75
N ALA A 186 1.72 11.70 16.61
CA ALA A 186 3.04 11.17 16.31
C ALA A 186 3.01 9.64 16.16
N ARG A 187 4.05 9.07 15.53
CA ARG A 187 4.21 7.62 15.28
C ARG A 187 3.16 6.99 14.36
N LEU A 188 2.58 7.78 13.45
CA LEU A 188 1.61 7.30 12.46
C LEU A 188 1.93 7.90 11.08
N PRO A 189 2.10 7.13 10.00
CA PRO A 189 2.37 7.71 8.69
C PRO A 189 1.12 8.38 8.13
N THR A 190 1.30 9.46 7.36
CA THR A 190 0.19 10.13 6.68
C THR A 190 -0.37 9.28 5.53
N GLN A 191 0.49 8.54 4.84
CA GLN A 191 0.15 7.66 3.72
C GLN A 191 0.44 6.20 4.07
N ALA A 192 -0.27 5.27 3.41
CA ALA A 192 -0.01 3.83 3.49
C ALA A 192 1.48 3.49 3.26
N HIS A 193 2.00 2.60 4.09
CA HIS A 193 3.32 2.01 3.94
C HIS A 193 3.28 0.88 2.90
N GLU A 194 4.41 0.52 2.28
CA GLU A 194 4.44 -0.58 1.31
C GLU A 194 3.89 -1.88 1.91
N SER A 195 4.30 -2.23 3.12
CA SER A 195 3.85 -3.44 3.79
C SER A 195 2.54 -3.27 4.58
N ASN A 196 2.00 -2.06 4.70
CA ASN A 196 0.80 -1.80 5.51
C ASN A 196 -0.07 -0.73 4.84
N GLY A 197 -1.19 -1.19 4.28
CA GLY A 197 -2.16 -0.38 3.58
C GLY A 197 -3.15 0.36 4.48
N CYS A 198 -3.19 0.02 5.77
CA CYS A 198 -4.31 0.35 6.64
C CYS A 198 -3.97 1.26 7.82
N GLU A 199 -2.83 1.07 8.46
CA GLU A 199 -2.41 1.87 9.62
C GLU A 199 -1.70 3.17 9.19
N CYS A 200 -2.46 4.03 8.52
CA CYS A 200 -2.09 5.40 8.16
C CYS A 200 -3.22 6.36 8.52
N VAL A 201 -2.99 7.68 8.51
CA VAL A 201 -4.00 8.66 8.96
C VAL A 201 -5.39 8.44 8.35
N PRO A 202 -5.58 8.36 7.02
CA PRO A 202 -6.89 8.08 6.43
C PRO A 202 -7.49 6.77 6.93
N GLY A 203 -6.74 5.67 6.88
CA GLY A 203 -7.25 4.35 7.24
C GLY A 203 -7.59 4.19 8.72
N CYS A 204 -6.87 4.88 9.62
CA CYS A 204 -7.17 4.89 11.05
C CYS A 204 -8.40 5.76 11.36
N VAL A 205 -8.52 6.93 10.73
CA VAL A 205 -9.68 7.82 10.89
C VAL A 205 -10.93 7.15 10.33
N GLU A 206 -10.89 6.66 9.09
CA GLU A 206 -12.04 6.01 8.44
C GLU A 206 -12.58 4.86 9.28
N ARG A 207 -11.70 3.95 9.69
CA ARG A 207 -12.07 2.80 10.53
C ARG A 207 -12.63 3.24 11.88
N SER A 208 -11.97 4.17 12.56
CA SER A 208 -12.36 4.56 13.92
C SER A 208 -13.67 5.36 13.94
N LEU A 209 -13.98 6.06 12.86
CA LEU A 209 -15.15 6.94 12.76
C LEU A 209 -16.29 6.33 11.93
N GLY A 210 -16.11 5.12 11.40
CA GLY A 210 -17.11 4.41 10.61
C GLY A 210 -17.33 5.01 9.21
N LEU A 211 -16.29 5.63 8.62
CA LEU A 211 -16.33 6.10 7.24
C LEU A 211 -15.99 4.96 6.27
N ASN A 212 -16.45 5.08 5.03
CA ASN A 212 -16.12 4.11 4.00
C ASN A 212 -14.60 4.11 3.72
N PRO A 213 -13.96 2.93 3.61
CA PRO A 213 -12.54 2.85 3.30
C PRO A 213 -12.18 3.54 1.98
N GLY A 214 -11.16 4.40 1.99
CA GLY A 214 -10.68 5.13 0.81
C GLY A 214 -11.48 6.37 0.45
N THR A 215 -12.39 6.83 1.31
CA THR A 215 -13.08 8.13 1.16
C THR A 215 -12.11 9.30 1.37
N LEU A 216 -11.17 9.19 2.32
CA LEU A 216 -10.23 10.25 2.65
C LEU A 216 -8.94 10.12 1.82
N ARG A 217 -8.58 11.20 1.13
CA ARG A 217 -7.44 11.28 0.23
C ARG A 217 -6.37 12.19 0.81
N VAL A 218 -5.12 11.74 0.78
CA VAL A 218 -3.96 12.50 1.24
C VAL A 218 -3.66 13.62 0.25
N THR A 219 -3.66 14.88 0.70
CA THR A 219 -3.28 16.06 -0.12
C THR A 219 -1.84 16.50 0.13
N HIS A 220 -1.35 16.32 1.36
CA HIS A 220 0.03 16.55 1.76
C HIS A 220 0.44 15.55 2.85
N ARG A 221 1.73 15.49 3.18
CA ARG A 221 2.27 14.53 4.14
C ARG A 221 3.07 15.17 5.26
N LEU A 222 2.89 14.65 6.47
CA LEU A 222 3.81 14.78 7.58
C LEU A 222 4.58 13.47 7.77
N ASP A 223 5.81 13.56 8.27
CA ASP A 223 6.59 12.40 8.66
C ASP A 223 5.90 11.60 9.76
N ALA A 224 6.23 10.30 9.83
CA ALA A 224 5.60 9.40 10.79
C ALA A 224 5.81 9.87 12.23
N SER A 225 6.99 10.40 12.56
CA SER A 225 7.35 10.93 13.89
C SER A 225 6.70 12.27 14.22
N THR A 226 6.25 13.03 13.23
CA THR A 226 5.71 14.39 13.42
C THR A 226 4.23 14.34 13.79
N SER A 227 3.80 15.11 14.78
CA SER A 227 2.38 15.39 15.04
C SER A 227 1.98 16.74 14.46
N GLY A 228 0.72 16.90 14.06
CA GLY A 228 0.23 18.18 13.56
C GLY A 228 -0.96 18.05 12.64
N VAL A 229 -1.37 19.18 12.07
CA VAL A 229 -2.54 19.27 11.20
C VAL A 229 -2.28 18.59 9.86
N VAL A 230 -3.22 17.74 9.45
CA VAL A 230 -3.29 17.15 8.11
C VAL A 230 -4.67 17.45 7.52
N VAL A 231 -4.66 17.99 6.30
CA VAL A 231 -5.87 18.15 5.50
C VAL A 231 -6.03 16.93 4.60
N LEU A 232 -7.22 16.33 4.59
CA LEU A 232 -7.60 15.22 3.72
C LEU A 232 -8.75 15.68 2.84
N ALA A 233 -8.74 15.29 1.58
CA ALA A 233 -9.83 15.56 0.65
C ALA A 233 -10.85 14.40 0.66
N LYS A 234 -12.14 14.70 0.60
CA LYS A 234 -13.23 13.71 0.56
C LYS A 234 -13.52 13.19 -0.85
N HIS A 235 -13.06 13.90 -1.89
CA HIS A 235 -13.16 13.49 -3.28
C HIS A 235 -12.01 14.00 -4.14
N ARG A 236 -11.95 13.49 -5.37
CA ARG A 236 -10.84 13.77 -6.30
C ARG A 236 -10.70 15.24 -6.67
N ALA A 237 -11.80 16.00 -6.76
CA ALA A 237 -11.73 17.42 -7.13
C ALA A 237 -11.14 18.33 -6.02
N ALA A 238 -11.20 17.88 -4.76
CA ALA A 238 -10.64 18.60 -3.61
C ALA A 238 -9.21 18.16 -3.28
N ALA A 239 -8.74 17.06 -3.91
CA ALA A 239 -7.41 16.48 -3.73
C ALA A 239 -6.40 17.05 -4.73
#